data_AF-A0A918DI06-F1
#
_entry.id   AF-A0A918DI06-F1
#
_cell.length_a   1.000
_cell.length_b   1.000
_cell.length_c   1.000
_cell.angle_alpha   90.00
_cell.angle_beta   90.00
_cell.angle_gamma   90.00
#
_symmetry.space_group_name_H-M   'P 1'
#
loop_
_entity.id
_entity.type
_entity.pdbx_description
1 polymer ?
#
loop_
_entity_poly.entity_id
_entity_poly.type
_entity_poly.pdbx_seq_one_letter_code
_entity_poly.pdbx_strand_id
1 'polypeptide(L)'
;MNKTTAKLEKNLINALTLACEEFKRWDIGFDWLTHTVSHNRFPDSLVVSCVFVTQTQMQQVLSDSLDVRMRKEIQTRLLKAGIRPKDIRRNVRMDNEEACMAQDGGNWEARLERFRG
;
A
#
# COMPACT_ATOMS: atom_id res chain seq x y z
N MET A 1 -19.24 14.37 -8.64
CA MET A 1 -17.91 15.00 -8.43
C MET A 1 -17.93 15.75 -7.10
N ASN A 2 -17.48 15.12 -6.01
CA ASN A 2 -17.43 15.78 -4.70
C ASN A 2 -16.03 16.39 -4.50
N LYS A 3 -15.95 17.72 -4.43
CA LYS A 3 -14.70 18.48 -4.22
C LYS A 3 -13.93 18.03 -2.97
N THR A 4 -14.61 17.44 -2.01
CA THR A 4 -14.04 16.91 -0.76
C THR A 4 -13.16 15.67 -0.98
N THR A 5 -13.56 14.76 -1.88
CA THR A 5 -12.82 13.51 -2.13
C THR A 5 -11.49 13.78 -2.82
N ALA A 6 -11.46 14.70 -3.80
CA ALA A 6 -10.24 15.04 -4.52
C ALA A 6 -9.13 15.61 -3.61
N LYS A 7 -9.50 16.36 -2.55
CA LYS A 7 -8.52 16.89 -1.59
C LYS A 7 -7.96 15.80 -0.68
N LEU A 8 -8.82 14.87 -0.23
CA LEU A 8 -8.40 13.72 0.56
C LEU A 8 -7.51 12.77 -0.25
N GLU A 9 -7.84 12.53 -1.52
CA GLU A 9 -7.00 11.74 -2.42
C GLU A 9 -5.62 12.37 -2.64
N LYS A 10 -5.55 13.69 -2.82
CA LYS A 10 -4.25 14.37 -2.89
C LYS A 10 -3.44 14.17 -1.61
N ASN A 11 -4.06 14.31 -0.44
CA ASN A 11 -3.39 14.07 0.83
C ASN A 11 -2.97 12.61 0.99
N LEU A 12 -3.79 11.66 0.53
CA LEU A 12 -3.50 10.24 0.51
C LEU A 12 -2.25 9.96 -0.32
N ILE A 13 -2.24 10.43 -1.57
CA ILE A 13 -1.12 10.24 -2.49
C ILE A 13 0.15 10.81 -1.85
N ASN A 14 0.08 12.02 -1.29
CA ASN A 14 1.24 12.64 -0.65
C ASN A 14 1.74 11.84 0.57
N ALA A 15 0.82 11.36 1.41
CA ALA A 15 1.14 10.48 2.54
C ALA A 15 1.78 9.16 2.07
N LEU A 16 1.27 8.56 1.00
CA LEU A 16 1.81 7.32 0.45
C LEU A 16 3.17 7.51 -0.22
N THR A 17 3.39 8.64 -0.91
CA THR A 17 4.70 8.99 -1.47
C THR A 17 5.75 9.07 -0.38
N LEU A 18 5.46 9.79 0.71
CA LEU A 18 6.36 9.85 1.86
C LEU A 18 6.63 8.47 2.47
N ALA A 19 5.64 7.56 2.44
CA ALA A 19 5.82 6.18 2.87
C ALA A 19 6.73 5.39 1.96
N CYS A 20 6.51 5.50 0.65
CA CYS A 20 7.34 4.87 -0.36
C CYS A 20 8.80 5.29 -0.21
N GLU A 21 9.07 6.59 -0.05
CA GLU A 21 10.42 7.11 0.14
C GLU A 21 11.09 6.60 1.42
N GLU A 22 10.33 6.46 2.51
CA GLU A 22 10.89 5.96 3.76
C GLU A 22 11.15 4.45 3.72
N PHE A 23 10.27 3.67 3.10
CA PHE A 23 10.50 2.24 2.91
C PHE A 23 11.70 1.96 2.01
N LYS A 24 11.92 2.80 0.99
CA LYS A 24 13.14 2.77 0.19
C LYS A 24 14.40 3.05 1.01
N ARG A 25 14.32 3.81 2.12
CA ARG A 25 15.47 4.03 3.03
C ARG A 25 15.73 2.86 3.97
N TRP A 26 14.79 1.95 4.13
CA TRP A 26 14.94 0.81 5.04
C TRP A 26 15.79 -0.31 4.44
N ASP A 27 16.13 -0.23 3.14
CA ASP A 27 16.92 -1.22 2.41
C ASP A 27 16.37 -2.65 2.57
N ILE A 28 15.04 -2.75 2.63
CA ILE A 28 14.30 -4.01 2.79
C ILE A 28 13.92 -4.63 1.44
N GLY A 29 14.54 -4.15 0.35
CA GLY A 29 14.15 -4.29 -1.06
C GLY A 29 12.65 -4.29 -1.34
N PHE A 30 12.04 -3.29 -0.76
CA PHE A 30 10.80 -2.72 -1.24
C PHE A 30 11.07 -2.01 -2.58
N ASP A 31 10.26 -2.28 -3.60
CA ASP A 31 10.41 -1.68 -4.93
C ASP A 31 9.48 -0.46 -5.09
N TRP A 32 8.18 -0.69 -4.90
CA TRP A 32 7.14 0.34 -4.98
C TRP A 32 5.91 -0.04 -4.17
N LEU A 33 5.05 0.94 -3.93
CA LEU A 33 3.71 0.73 -3.39
C LEU A 33 2.70 1.41 -4.28
N THR A 34 1.49 0.89 -4.28
CA THR A 34 0.35 1.50 -4.94
C THR A 34 -0.85 1.49 -4.01
N HIS A 35 -1.86 2.27 -4.36
CA HIS A 35 -3.12 2.29 -3.66
C HIS A 35 -4.27 2.16 -4.64
N THR A 36 -5.28 1.44 -4.20
CA THR A 36 -6.55 1.23 -4.88
C THR A 36 -7.62 1.71 -3.95
N VAL A 37 -8.46 2.63 -4.40
CA VAL A 37 -9.56 3.14 -3.59
C VAL A 37 -10.80 3.39 -4.43
N SER A 38 -11.95 3.05 -3.88
CA SER A 38 -13.24 3.32 -4.48
C SER A 38 -13.72 4.70 -4.06
N HIS A 39 -13.84 5.63 -5.01
CA HIS A 39 -14.35 6.99 -4.76
C HIS A 39 -15.73 7.02 -4.11
N ASN A 40 -16.51 5.97 -4.29
CA ASN A 40 -17.85 5.82 -3.73
C ASN A 40 -17.87 5.38 -2.25
N ARG A 41 -16.77 4.83 -1.72
CA ARG A 41 -16.64 4.36 -0.33
C ARG A 41 -15.34 4.85 0.33
N PHE A 42 -14.87 6.02 -0.08
CA PHE A 42 -13.70 6.64 0.54
C PHE A 42 -14.05 7.11 1.96
N PRO A 43 -13.19 6.89 2.98
CA PRO A 43 -11.86 6.27 2.98
C PRO A 43 -11.82 4.76 3.32
N ASP A 44 -12.97 4.11 3.53
CA ASP A 44 -13.05 2.75 4.08
C ASP A 44 -12.53 1.69 3.09
N SER A 45 -12.79 1.87 1.79
CA SER A 45 -12.35 0.98 0.70
C SER A 45 -10.91 1.21 0.20
N LEU A 46 -10.05 1.85 0.98
CA LEU A 46 -8.65 2.06 0.61
C LEU A 46 -7.83 0.76 0.79
N VAL A 47 -7.16 0.31 -0.26
CA VAL A 47 -6.20 -0.80 -0.20
C VAL A 47 -4.85 -0.31 -0.70
N VAL A 48 -3.82 -0.38 0.13
CA VAL A 48 -2.42 -0.11 -0.20
C VAL A 48 -1.73 -1.44 -0.44
N SER A 49 -1.16 -1.63 -1.62
CA SER A 49 -0.37 -2.81 -1.96
C SER A 49 1.10 -2.41 -2.01
N CYS A 50 1.90 -2.98 -1.11
CA CYS A 50 3.35 -2.83 -1.07
C CYS A 50 4.00 -3.98 -1.82
N VAL A 51 4.83 -3.66 -2.80
CA VAL A 51 5.49 -4.63 -3.69
C VAL A 51 6.98 -4.68 -3.38
N PHE A 52 7.46 -5.89 -3.10
CA PHE A 52 8.86 -6.21 -2.92
C PHE A 52 9.47 -6.78 -4.20
N VAL A 53 10.77 -6.55 -4.40
CA VAL A 53 11.49 -7.06 -5.56
C VAL A 53 11.52 -8.59 -5.54
N THR A 54 11.76 -9.17 -4.36
CA THR A 54 11.90 -10.62 -4.19
C THR A 54 11.09 -11.16 -3.03
N GLN A 55 10.69 -12.43 -3.12
CA GLN A 55 10.00 -13.15 -2.07
C GLN A 55 10.86 -13.23 -0.80
N THR A 56 12.17 -13.42 -0.94
CA THR A 56 13.10 -13.46 0.21
C THR A 56 13.03 -12.18 1.04
N GLN A 57 13.00 -11.02 0.39
CA GLN A 57 12.91 -9.73 1.09
C GLN A 57 11.57 -9.54 1.79
N MET A 58 10.48 -9.95 1.15
CA MET A 58 9.17 -10.01 1.80
C MET A 58 9.19 -10.93 3.03
N GLN A 59 9.81 -12.10 2.95
CA GLN A 59 9.94 -13.03 4.08
C GLN A 59 10.79 -12.45 5.22
N GLN A 60 11.86 -11.72 4.90
CA GLN A 60 12.67 -11.01 5.89
C GLN A 60 11.85 -9.93 6.60
N VAL A 61 11.07 -9.15 5.87
CA VAL A 61 10.16 -8.15 6.43
C VAL A 61 9.13 -8.76 7.38
N LEU A 62 8.57 -9.91 7.00
CA LEU A 62 7.65 -10.66 7.87
C LEU A 62 8.35 -11.23 9.10
N SER A 63 9.58 -11.73 8.94
CA SER A 63 10.38 -12.30 10.05
C SER A 63 10.82 -11.23 11.05
N ASP A 64 11.20 -10.05 10.57
CA ASP A 64 11.63 -8.92 11.40
C ASP A 64 10.43 -8.15 12.02
N SER A 65 9.20 -8.57 11.73
CA SER A 65 7.99 -7.80 12.07
C SER A 65 8.01 -6.36 11.51
N LEU A 66 8.80 -6.14 10.47
CA LEU A 66 8.87 -4.90 9.70
C LEU A 66 7.53 -4.62 9.03
N ASP A 67 6.75 -5.66 8.74
CA ASP A 67 5.37 -5.56 8.26
C ASP A 67 4.49 -4.71 9.19
N VAL A 68 4.66 -4.88 10.51
CA VAL A 68 3.96 -4.10 11.54
C VAL A 68 4.42 -2.65 11.53
N ARG A 69 5.74 -2.42 11.37
CA ARG A 69 6.31 -1.07 11.27
C ARG A 69 5.79 -0.35 10.04
N MET A 70 5.83 -0.97 8.86
CA MET A 70 5.31 -0.40 7.60
C MET A 70 3.84 -0.02 7.74
N ARG A 71 3.01 -0.91 8.28
CA ARG A 71 1.59 -0.63 8.54
C ARG A 71 1.40 0.55 9.48
N LYS A 72 2.16 0.61 10.57
CA LYS A 72 2.07 1.71 11.55
C LYS A 72 2.48 3.05 10.94
N GLU A 73 3.46 3.01 10.05
CA GLU A 73 3.97 4.19 9.37
C GLU A 73 2.99 4.73 8.33
N ILE A 74 2.42 3.83 7.50
CA ILE A 74 1.32 4.18 6.59
C ILE A 74 0.14 4.72 7.41
N GLN A 75 -0.27 4.04 8.48
CA GLN A 75 -1.35 4.50 9.35
C GLN A 75 -1.11 5.91 9.87
N THR A 76 0.09 6.19 10.39
CA THR A 76 0.45 7.50 10.94
C THR A 76 0.38 8.59 9.88
N ARG A 77 0.87 8.31 8.67
CA ARG A 77 0.81 9.25 7.55
C ARG A 77 -0.62 9.48 7.04
N LEU A 78 -1.42 8.42 6.94
CA LEU A 78 -2.85 8.52 6.61
C LEU A 78 -3.60 9.38 7.63
N LEU A 79 -3.35 9.15 8.93
CA LEU A 79 -3.95 9.94 10.01
C LEU A 79 -3.58 11.42 9.89
N LYS A 80 -2.30 11.74 9.62
CA LYS A 80 -1.84 13.11 9.37
C LYS A 80 -2.49 13.73 8.13
N ALA A 81 -2.78 12.93 7.11
CA ALA A 81 -3.52 13.34 5.92
C ALA A 81 -5.03 13.58 6.18
N GLY A 82 -5.54 13.25 7.37
CA GLY A 82 -6.96 13.34 7.72
C GLY A 82 -7.76 12.09 7.36
N ILE A 83 -7.08 10.98 7.07
CA ILE A 83 -7.66 9.71 6.62
C ILE A 83 -7.56 8.72 7.77
N ARG A 84 -8.71 8.26 8.29
CA ARG A 84 -8.79 7.26 9.36
C ARG A 84 -9.23 5.92 8.78
N PRO A 85 -8.30 5.05 8.34
CA PRO A 85 -8.66 3.69 7.97
C PRO A 85 -9.13 2.94 9.22
N LYS A 86 -10.25 2.21 9.14
CA LYS A 86 -10.74 1.37 10.25
C LYS A 86 -9.74 0.27 10.59
N ASP A 87 -9.21 -0.41 9.58
CA ASP A 87 -8.38 -1.61 9.76
C ASP A 87 -7.15 -1.59 8.86
N ILE A 88 -6.08 -0.92 9.29
CA ILE A 88 -4.85 -0.83 8.48
C ILE A 88 -4.30 -2.21 8.06
N ARG A 89 -4.56 -3.27 8.82
CA ARG A 89 -4.17 -4.65 8.48
C ARG A 89 -4.91 -5.19 7.25
N ARG A 90 -6.18 -4.80 7.03
CA ARG A 90 -6.94 -5.15 5.82
C ARG A 90 -6.64 -4.20 4.68
N ASN A 91 -6.33 -2.94 5.00
CA ASN A 91 -6.00 -1.94 4.00
C ASN A 91 -4.59 -2.14 3.44
N VAL A 92 -3.59 -2.62 4.20
CA VAL A 92 -2.20 -2.78 3.71
C VAL A 92 -1.91 -4.24 3.40
N ARG A 93 -1.66 -4.52 2.11
CA ARG A 93 -1.19 -5.80 1.59
C ARG A 93 0.29 -5.74 1.25
N MET A 94 0.94 -6.89 1.40
CA MET A 94 2.33 -7.10 1.01
C MET A 94 2.35 -8.16 -0.06
N ASP A 95 3.06 -7.86 -1.13
CA ASP A 95 3.08 -8.62 -2.37
C ASP A 95 4.48 -8.48 -2.98
N ASN A 96 4.84 -9.30 -3.97
CA ASN A 96 6.18 -9.26 -4.56
C ASN A 96 6.15 -9.54 -6.05
N GLU A 97 7.15 -9.05 -6.77
CA GLU A 97 7.24 -9.21 -8.22
C GLU A 97 7.31 -10.68 -8.64
N GLU A 98 8.06 -11.51 -7.91
CA GLU A 98 8.13 -12.95 -8.19
C GLU A 98 6.76 -13.63 -8.11
N ALA A 99 5.95 -13.28 -7.11
CA ALA A 99 4.61 -13.81 -6.93
C ALA A 99 3.64 -13.33 -8.02
N CYS A 100 3.78 -12.08 -8.49
CA CYS A 100 3.02 -11.56 -9.61
C CYS A 100 3.45 -12.22 -10.93
N MET A 101 4.75 -12.43 -11.13
CA MET A 101 5.30 -13.13 -12.28
C MET A 101 4.84 -14.59 -12.34
N ALA A 102 4.84 -15.28 -11.20
CA ALA A 102 4.42 -16.68 -11.11
C ALA A 102 2.90 -16.89 -11.26
N GLN A 103 2.07 -15.96 -10.75
CA GLN A 103 0.60 -16.12 -10.73
C GLN A 103 -0.11 -15.43 -11.89
N ASP A 104 0.33 -14.23 -12.26
CA ASP A 104 -0.33 -13.34 -13.20
C ASP A 104 0.59 -12.96 -14.38
N GLY A 105 1.76 -13.60 -14.53
CA GLY A 105 2.71 -13.34 -15.62
C GLY A 105 3.33 -11.94 -15.57
N GLY A 106 3.35 -11.30 -14.40
CA GLY A 106 3.84 -9.92 -14.22
C GLY A 106 2.76 -8.86 -14.46
N ASN A 107 1.50 -9.27 -14.66
CA ASN A 107 0.40 -8.36 -14.90
C ASN A 107 -0.16 -7.78 -13.60
N TRP A 108 0.49 -6.72 -13.12
CA TRP A 108 0.06 -5.99 -11.93
C TRP A 108 -1.31 -5.34 -12.08
N GLU A 109 -1.71 -4.91 -13.28
CA GLU A 109 -3.04 -4.35 -13.49
C GLU A 109 -4.11 -5.39 -13.16
N ALA A 110 -4.04 -6.58 -13.78
CA ALA A 110 -4.98 -7.66 -13.51
C ALA A 110 -4.98 -8.07 -12.03
N ARG A 111 -3.79 -8.11 -11.39
CA ARG A 111 -3.66 -8.44 -9.96
C ARG A 111 -4.32 -7.39 -9.07
N LEU A 112 -4.11 -6.10 -9.34
CA LEU A 112 -4.68 -4.99 -8.59
C LEU A 112 -6.19 -4.84 -8.81
N GLU A 113 -6.69 -5.21 -9.99
CA GLU A 113 -8.13 -5.24 -10.26
C GLU A 113 -8.87 -6.25 -9.37
N ARG A 114 -8.22 -7.36 -8.99
CA ARG A 114 -8.79 -8.30 -8.00
C ARG A 114 -8.97 -7.67 -6.62
N PHE A 115 -8.27 -6.57 -6.34
CA PHE A 115 -8.41 -5.82 -5.10
C PHE A 115 -9.41 -4.66 -5.18
N ARG A 116 -9.95 -4.34 -6.37
CA ARG A 116 -10.95 -3.27 -6.59
C ARG A 116 -12.40 -3.62 -6.13
N GLY A 117 -12.58 -4.65 -5.31
CA GLY A 117 -13.89 -5.14 -4.85
C GLY A 117 -14.69 -4.17 -3.97
#